data_AF-A0A2V8XF32-F1
#
_entry.id   AF-A0A2V8XF32-F1
#
_cell.length_a   1.000
_cell.length_b   1.000
_cell.length_c   1.000
_cell.angle_alpha   90.00
_cell.angle_beta   90.00
_cell.angle_gamma   90.00
#
_symmetry.space_group_name_H-M   'P 1'
#
loop_
_entity.id
_entity.type
_entity.pdbx_description
1 polymer ?
#
loop_
_entity_poly.entity_id
_entity_poly.type
_entity_poly.pdbx_seq_one_letter_code
_entity_poly.pdbx_strand_id
1 'polypeptide(L)'
;MDFAAELQVSLKEFTASGLIDIHENGGRVASFSGMSWEVRGSGEKPLLHLWSEQLNLTRRVLAITDHSEQRLVLAVERFGRAKPDRLEFVRREFERSAHQLSREEFRARLSHLLSEQFPDETVEALTVSPDLEHSLSGNYARGILRRGSSRVAFLAVPTGESSATVDCSLTFALLWLTHARYSSGGGMITGLRLILPKNTGATVAHRLAAVDPRVAVELYEHEPLLNVLEKIDPRRAGNLNTWLVPIRESETLLRRARPALEPIIFAASKAITLHPAAQTGEVWLRFRGLPFARWEDGRVFFGISDCRKELTTASRPALKRFLQNLEVHRHPLATDVRHPYYRAQPERWMEGMVREDVTRVDATLDARFVYTQVFANAGGEHGFLDLLTVTRSGRLAIIELKASEHIHLPLQAAGYWLRVRKHLENGDVARYGYFSGIELQQLPPLVYLVAPALRFHPSTDELLKYLSPELEVVRVGLAESWRRGLRVVMRQ
;
A
#
# COMPACT_ATOMS: atom_id res chain seq x y z
N MET A 1 5.29 33.60 13.18
CA MET A 1 5.20 32.84 14.45
C MET A 1 6.63 32.61 14.92
N ASP A 2 6.91 32.81 16.21
CA ASP A 2 8.24 32.56 16.77
C ASP A 2 8.45 31.06 16.88
N PHE A 3 9.39 30.50 16.09
CA PHE A 3 9.68 29.06 16.07
C PHE A 3 10.13 28.56 17.46
N ALA A 4 10.73 29.41 18.29
CA ALA A 4 11.05 29.08 19.67
C ALA A 4 9.80 28.79 20.51
N ALA A 5 8.72 29.54 20.30
CA ALA A 5 7.45 29.34 20.99
C ALA A 5 6.75 28.05 20.52
N GLU A 6 6.75 27.77 19.20
CA GLU A 6 6.22 26.52 18.63
C GLU A 6 6.95 25.28 19.16
N LEU A 7 8.28 25.35 19.20
CA LEU A 7 9.12 24.30 19.78
C LEU A 7 8.83 24.09 21.27
N GLN A 8 8.66 25.17 22.02
CA GLN A 8 8.36 25.09 23.46
C GLN A 8 6.97 24.48 23.71
N VAL A 9 5.97 24.83 22.91
CA VAL A 9 4.62 24.22 23.00
C VAL A 9 4.69 22.73 22.66
N SER A 10 5.35 22.37 21.55
CA SER A 10 5.48 20.97 21.11
C SER A 10 6.22 20.12 22.14
N LEU A 11 7.31 20.65 22.74
CA LEU A 11 8.03 19.94 23.80
C LEU A 11 7.18 19.82 25.08
N LYS A 12 6.44 20.86 25.48
CA LYS A 12 5.55 20.79 26.65
C LYS A 12 4.43 19.78 26.45
N GLU A 13 3.78 19.80 25.30
CA GLU A 13 2.71 18.86 24.95
C GLU A 13 3.24 17.43 24.94
N PHE A 14 4.35 17.20 24.23
CA PHE A 14 4.92 15.87 24.08
C PHE A 14 5.42 15.30 25.41
N THR A 15 5.99 16.14 26.28
CA THR A 15 6.57 15.73 27.56
C THR A 15 5.60 15.73 28.75
N ALA A 16 4.35 16.16 28.54
CA ALA A 16 3.33 16.21 29.61
C ALA A 16 2.85 14.82 30.09
N SER A 17 3.05 13.77 29.30
CA SER A 17 2.60 12.42 29.64
C SER A 17 3.46 11.35 28.95
N GLY A 18 3.56 10.18 29.60
CA GLY A 18 4.31 9.03 29.11
C GLY A 18 5.77 9.01 29.56
N LEU A 19 6.36 7.81 29.59
CA LEU A 19 7.80 7.64 29.73
C LEU A 19 8.44 7.94 28.37
N ILE A 20 9.45 8.80 28.31
CA ILE A 20 10.06 9.22 27.03
C ILE A 20 11.54 8.86 27.03
N ASP A 21 12.04 8.37 25.91
CA ASP A 21 13.47 8.25 25.63
C ASP A 21 13.89 9.24 24.54
N ILE A 22 15.13 9.71 24.66
CA ILE A 22 15.78 10.62 23.73
C ILE A 22 16.73 9.81 22.87
N HIS A 23 16.60 9.92 21.55
CA HIS A 23 17.47 9.28 20.58
C HIS A 23 18.17 10.33 19.72
N GLU A 24 19.42 10.08 19.35
CA GLU A 24 20.16 10.92 18.41
C GLU A 24 20.70 10.03 17.28
N ASN A 25 20.34 10.37 16.05
CA ASN A 25 20.65 9.59 14.85
C ASN A 25 20.27 8.09 14.97
N GLY A 26 19.13 7.82 15.63
CA GLY A 26 18.61 6.47 15.85
C GLY A 26 19.15 5.73 17.07
N GLY A 27 20.25 6.19 17.68
CA GLY A 27 20.80 5.62 18.92
C GLY A 27 20.16 6.23 20.16
N ARG A 28 19.79 5.41 21.15
CA ARG A 28 19.24 5.91 22.42
C ARG A 28 20.34 6.62 23.21
N VAL A 29 20.06 7.86 23.64
CA VAL A 29 20.98 8.72 24.39
C VAL A 29 20.69 8.67 25.88
N ALA A 30 19.43 8.86 26.27
CA ALA A 30 18.99 8.82 27.67
C ALA A 30 17.47 8.70 27.79
N SER A 31 17.01 8.40 29.01
CA SER A 31 15.63 8.60 29.42
C SER A 31 15.37 10.08 29.69
N PHE A 32 14.25 10.61 29.22
CA PHE A 32 13.80 11.97 29.50
C PHE A 32 13.23 12.12 30.92
N SER A 33 12.86 11.01 31.57
CA SER A 33 12.34 11.02 32.94
C SER A 33 13.35 11.66 33.91
N GLY A 34 12.93 12.72 34.62
CA GLY A 34 13.78 13.47 35.55
C GLY A 34 14.75 14.45 34.88
N MET A 35 14.65 14.66 33.57
CA MET A 35 15.48 15.60 32.83
C MET A 35 14.85 17.01 32.85
N SER A 36 15.66 18.01 33.18
CA SER A 36 15.28 19.41 33.01
C SER A 36 15.59 19.85 31.58
N TRP A 37 14.80 20.78 31.06
CA TRP A 37 15.01 21.31 29.72
C TRP A 37 14.60 22.77 29.60
N GLU A 38 15.21 23.47 28.65
CA GLU A 38 14.84 24.82 28.28
C GLU A 38 15.14 25.09 26.80
N VAL A 39 14.39 26.04 26.23
CA VAL A 39 14.63 26.57 24.89
C VAL A 39 15.12 28.01 25.05
N ARG A 40 16.36 28.28 24.65
CA ARG A 40 17.00 29.60 24.74
C ARG A 40 17.06 30.28 23.36
N GLY A 41 16.83 31.59 23.36
CA GLY A 41 16.88 32.45 22.17
C GLY A 41 15.51 32.62 21.49
N SER A 42 15.31 33.78 20.86
CA SER A 42 14.03 34.19 20.26
C SER A 42 14.17 34.45 18.74
N GLY A 43 14.34 33.38 17.96
CA GLY A 43 14.59 33.48 16.51
C GLY A 43 14.42 32.15 15.77
N GLU A 44 14.78 32.11 14.47
CA GLU A 44 14.57 30.97 13.57
C GLU A 44 15.31 29.68 13.95
N LYS A 45 16.31 29.76 14.85
CA LYS A 45 17.16 28.62 15.24
C LYS A 45 17.45 28.62 16.75
N PRO A 46 16.45 28.34 17.60
CA PRO A 46 16.61 28.36 19.03
C PRO A 46 17.55 27.23 19.52
N LEU A 47 18.14 27.42 20.69
CA LEU A 47 18.97 26.42 21.36
C LEU A 47 18.10 25.61 22.33
N LEU A 48 18.02 24.30 22.10
CA LEU A 48 17.45 23.35 23.04
C LEU A 48 18.56 22.85 23.97
N HIS A 49 18.36 23.03 25.27
CA HIS A 49 19.25 22.51 26.31
C HIS A 49 18.49 21.51 27.18
N LEU A 50 19.07 20.32 27.32
CA LEU A 50 18.55 19.18 28.07
C LEU A 50 19.61 18.78 29.11
N TRP A 51 19.25 18.69 30.40
CA TRP A 51 20.20 18.30 31.43
C TRP A 51 19.61 17.45 32.56
N SER A 52 20.46 16.58 33.11
CA SER A 52 20.26 15.76 34.30
C SER A 52 21.63 15.53 34.96
N GLU A 53 21.68 14.79 36.07
CA GLU A 53 22.96 14.38 36.68
C GLU A 53 23.86 13.55 35.74
N GLN A 54 23.25 12.83 34.78
CA GLN A 54 23.93 11.83 33.95
C GLN A 54 24.16 12.31 32.51
N LEU A 55 23.51 13.39 32.08
CA LEU A 55 23.56 13.87 30.70
C LEU A 55 23.39 15.39 30.64
N ASN A 56 24.22 16.04 29.83
CA ASN A 56 24.10 17.44 29.47
C ASN A 56 24.21 17.59 27.95
N LEU A 57 23.12 18.01 27.30
CA LEU A 57 22.95 17.98 25.85
C LEU A 57 22.40 19.31 25.35
N THR A 58 23.16 20.01 24.51
CA THR A 58 22.75 21.28 23.87
C THR A 58 22.76 21.14 22.36
N ARG A 59 21.67 21.53 21.69
CA ARG A 59 21.51 21.44 20.23
C ARG A 59 20.82 22.69 19.69
N ARG A 60 21.26 23.17 18.52
CA ARG A 60 20.54 24.21 17.79
C ARG A 60 19.45 23.55 16.94
N VAL A 61 18.20 23.93 17.14
CA VAL A 61 17.07 23.30 16.45
C VAL A 61 16.79 24.07 15.16
N LEU A 62 16.75 23.34 14.04
CA LEU A 62 16.54 23.89 12.71
C LEU A 62 15.08 23.77 12.25
N ALA A 63 14.43 22.66 12.59
CA ALA A 63 13.03 22.40 12.25
C ALA A 63 12.46 21.27 13.12
N ILE A 64 11.14 21.28 13.32
CA ILE A 64 10.38 20.09 13.71
C ILE A 64 10.06 19.34 12.42
N THR A 65 10.59 18.13 12.28
CA THR A 65 10.46 17.32 11.05
C THR A 65 9.35 16.27 11.16
N ASP A 66 8.95 15.92 12.37
CA ASP A 66 7.82 15.04 12.65
C ASP A 66 7.25 15.37 14.04
N HIS A 67 5.94 15.39 14.14
CA HIS A 67 5.21 15.54 15.41
C HIS A 67 3.97 14.66 15.34
N SER A 68 3.97 13.61 16.13
CA SER A 68 2.89 12.63 16.26
C SER A 68 2.70 12.27 17.74
N GLU A 69 1.66 11.52 18.07
CA GLU A 69 1.47 10.98 19.42
C GLU A 69 2.64 10.08 19.87
N GLN A 70 3.37 9.47 18.92
CA GLN A 70 4.40 8.46 19.20
C GLN A 70 5.80 9.08 19.35
N ARG A 71 6.10 10.11 18.54
CA ARG A 71 7.43 10.73 18.48
C ARG A 71 7.38 12.21 18.10
N LEU A 72 8.34 12.95 18.62
CA LEU A 72 8.70 14.31 18.21
C LEU A 72 10.13 14.29 17.65
N VAL A 73 10.32 14.68 16.39
CA VAL A 73 11.61 14.62 15.69
C VAL A 73 12.08 16.01 15.30
N LEU A 74 13.27 16.37 15.77
CA LEU A 74 13.92 17.64 15.50
C LEU A 74 15.12 17.44 14.56
N ALA A 75 15.21 18.29 13.53
CA ALA A 75 16.46 18.49 12.80
C ALA A 75 17.34 19.44 13.62
N VAL A 76 18.55 19.01 13.98
CA VAL A 76 19.45 19.75 14.87
C VAL A 76 20.84 19.94 14.29
N GLU A 77 21.49 21.03 14.65
CA GLU A 77 22.89 21.28 14.33
C GLU A 77 23.76 21.05 15.58
N ARG A 78 24.84 20.27 15.39
CA ARG A 78 25.90 20.07 16.38
C ARG A 78 27.06 21.02 16.08
N PHE A 79 27.62 21.62 17.13
CA PHE A 79 28.84 22.43 17.00
C PHE A 79 29.94 21.63 16.28
N GLY A 80 30.40 22.15 15.13
CA GLY A 80 31.51 21.59 14.35
C GLY A 80 31.13 20.59 13.25
N ARG A 81 29.84 20.42 12.89
CA ARG A 81 29.42 19.57 11.75
C ARG A 81 28.53 20.32 10.77
N ALA A 82 28.76 20.11 9.47
CA ALA A 82 28.06 20.82 8.40
C ALA A 82 26.70 20.20 8.00
N LYS A 83 26.42 18.94 8.39
CA LYS A 83 25.14 18.27 8.10
C LYS A 83 24.26 18.25 9.36
N PRO A 84 22.94 18.50 9.23
CA PRO A 84 22.02 18.41 10.36
C PRO A 84 21.86 16.96 10.83
N ASP A 85 21.92 16.78 12.14
CA ASP A 85 21.65 15.53 12.86
C ASP A 85 20.16 15.45 13.21
N ARG A 86 19.70 14.27 13.61
CA ARG A 86 18.31 14.01 14.00
C ARG A 86 18.22 13.72 15.50
N LEU A 87 17.44 14.52 16.22
CA LEU A 87 17.14 14.32 17.65
C LEU A 87 15.68 13.93 17.80
N GLU A 88 15.38 12.84 18.48
CA GLU A 88 14.04 12.25 18.59
C GLU A 88 13.64 12.08 20.05
N PHE A 89 12.42 12.45 20.38
CA PHE A 89 11.75 12.08 21.63
C PHE A 89 10.73 11.01 21.29
N VAL A 90 10.80 9.86 21.95
CA VAL A 90 9.96 8.69 21.66
C VAL A 90 9.29 8.24 22.95
N ARG A 91 7.96 8.09 22.93
CA ARG A 91 7.22 7.57 24.09
C ARG A 91 7.40 6.06 24.20
N ARG A 92 7.71 5.54 25.39
CA ARG A 92 7.88 4.10 25.68
C ARG A 92 6.59 3.30 25.64
N GLU A 93 5.45 3.92 25.87
CA GLU A 93 4.16 3.27 25.59
C GLU A 93 3.98 2.94 24.09
N PHE A 94 4.74 3.62 23.24
CA PHE A 94 4.95 3.33 21.82
C PHE A 94 6.40 2.88 21.54
N GLU A 95 7.17 2.49 22.57
CA GLU A 95 8.47 1.89 22.34
C GLU A 95 8.23 0.66 21.48
N ARG A 96 9.08 0.54 20.47
CA ARG A 96 9.30 -0.67 19.71
C ARG A 96 9.15 -1.85 20.67
N SER A 97 8.21 -2.75 20.40
CA SER A 97 8.19 -4.06 21.03
C SER A 97 9.64 -4.55 21.08
N ALA A 98 10.10 -5.10 22.21
CA ALA A 98 11.48 -5.48 22.52
C ALA A 98 12.14 -6.51 21.54
N HIS A 99 11.64 -6.62 20.31
CA HIS A 99 12.00 -7.56 19.25
C HIS A 99 12.27 -6.91 17.87
N GLN A 100 12.24 -5.58 17.71
CA GLN A 100 12.70 -4.95 16.46
C GLN A 100 14.22 -4.73 16.51
N LEU A 101 14.96 -5.72 16.01
CA LEU A 101 16.40 -5.64 15.76
C LEU A 101 16.71 -4.47 14.82
N SER A 102 17.85 -3.80 15.04
CA SER A 102 18.41 -2.95 13.99
C SER A 102 18.69 -3.79 12.74
N ARG A 103 18.76 -3.14 11.56
CA ARG A 103 18.99 -3.85 10.30
C ARG A 103 20.34 -4.58 10.31
N GLU A 104 21.34 -4.00 10.95
CA GLU A 104 22.66 -4.58 11.14
C GLU A 104 22.64 -5.79 12.10
N GLU A 105 21.89 -5.71 13.20
CA GLU A 105 21.71 -6.86 14.11
C GLU A 105 20.93 -7.99 13.44
N PHE A 106 19.88 -7.66 12.69
CA PHE A 106 19.14 -8.64 11.90
C PHE A 106 20.04 -9.32 10.86
N ARG A 107 20.86 -8.54 10.15
CA ARG A 107 21.86 -9.07 9.21
C ARG A 107 22.82 -10.05 9.90
N ALA A 108 23.37 -9.69 11.05
CA ALA A 108 24.30 -10.54 11.79
C ALA A 108 23.63 -11.86 12.23
N ARG A 109 22.41 -11.78 12.81
CA ARG A 109 21.64 -12.97 13.22
C ARG A 109 21.25 -13.85 12.04
N LEU A 110 20.83 -13.25 10.93
CA LEU A 110 20.48 -13.98 9.71
C LEU A 110 21.69 -14.73 9.15
N SER A 111 22.88 -14.13 9.16
CA SER A 111 24.09 -14.80 8.71
C SER A 111 24.37 -16.07 9.53
N HIS A 112 24.22 -16.01 10.86
CA HIS A 112 24.39 -17.16 11.75
C HIS A 112 23.32 -18.23 11.48
N LEU A 113 22.05 -17.81 11.44
CA LEU A 113 20.91 -18.69 11.17
C LEU A 113 21.07 -19.47 9.86
N LEU A 114 21.50 -18.78 8.79
CA LEU A 114 21.72 -19.41 7.48
C LEU A 114 22.85 -20.44 7.54
N SER A 115 23.95 -20.16 8.25
CA SER A 115 25.04 -21.12 8.40
C SER A 115 24.67 -22.35 9.24
N GLU A 116 23.80 -22.19 10.23
CA GLU A 116 23.32 -23.30 11.07
C GLU A 116 22.29 -24.17 10.32
N GLN A 117 21.35 -23.54 9.62
CA GLN A 117 20.26 -24.25 8.93
C GLN A 117 20.68 -24.87 7.60
N PHE A 118 21.70 -24.31 6.94
CA PHE A 118 22.21 -24.77 5.66
C PHE A 118 23.73 -25.02 5.73
N PRO A 119 24.21 -26.03 6.49
CA PRO A 119 25.63 -26.25 6.73
C PRO A 119 26.45 -26.58 5.47
N ASP A 120 25.79 -27.09 4.42
CA ASP A 120 26.40 -27.36 3.12
C ASP A 120 26.56 -26.10 2.24
N GLU A 121 26.09 -24.94 2.70
CA GLU A 121 26.01 -23.71 1.93
C GLU A 121 26.78 -22.58 2.61
N THR A 122 27.44 -21.74 1.81
CA THR A 122 28.18 -20.58 2.32
C THR A 122 27.49 -19.28 1.90
N VAL A 123 27.34 -18.33 2.82
CA VAL A 123 26.87 -16.96 2.52
C VAL A 123 27.97 -16.23 1.75
N GLU A 124 27.78 -16.03 0.44
CA GLU A 124 28.73 -15.33 -0.44
C GLU A 124 28.54 -13.82 -0.38
N ALA A 125 27.29 -13.37 -0.26
CA ALA A 125 26.93 -11.96 -0.12
C ALA A 125 25.70 -11.82 0.78
N LEU A 126 25.67 -10.77 1.60
CA LEU A 126 24.54 -10.41 2.45
C LEU A 126 24.54 -8.91 2.77
N THR A 127 23.50 -8.20 2.34
CA THR A 127 23.32 -6.75 2.53
C THR A 127 21.90 -6.40 2.99
N VAL A 128 21.80 -5.29 3.71
CA VAL A 128 20.55 -4.62 4.13
C VAL A 128 20.48 -3.19 3.62
N SER A 129 21.51 -2.73 2.89
CA SER A 129 21.57 -1.37 2.36
C SER A 129 20.56 -1.19 1.22
N PRO A 130 19.90 -0.03 1.10
CA PRO A 130 19.08 0.27 -0.07
C PRO A 130 19.95 0.40 -1.32
N ASP A 131 19.38 0.04 -2.46
CA ASP A 131 19.92 0.31 -3.79
C ASP A 131 18.78 0.84 -4.67
N LEU A 132 18.71 2.17 -4.77
CA LEU A 132 17.61 2.87 -5.44
C LEU A 132 17.67 2.73 -6.96
N GLU A 133 18.86 2.54 -7.52
CA GLU A 133 19.06 2.34 -8.96
C GLU A 133 18.35 1.06 -9.44
N HIS A 134 18.49 -0.01 -8.66
CA HIS A 134 17.87 -1.30 -8.96
C HIS A 134 16.52 -1.51 -8.23
N SER A 135 15.98 -0.45 -7.61
CA SER A 135 14.70 -0.49 -6.87
C SER A 135 14.68 -1.52 -5.73
N LEU A 136 15.81 -1.74 -5.06
CA LEU A 136 15.96 -2.65 -3.94
C LEU A 136 15.86 -1.89 -2.61
N SER A 137 14.80 -2.18 -1.87
CA SER A 137 14.53 -1.55 -0.58
C SER A 137 15.50 -2.02 0.52
N GLY A 138 15.83 -1.10 1.43
CA GLY A 138 16.59 -1.40 2.66
C GLY A 138 15.75 -2.02 3.78
N ASN A 139 14.45 -2.27 3.56
CA ASN A 139 13.59 -2.96 4.53
C ASN A 139 13.88 -4.47 4.60
N TYR A 140 14.64 -5.00 3.65
CA TYR A 140 14.90 -6.43 3.51
C TYR A 140 16.38 -6.72 3.56
N ALA A 141 16.76 -7.83 4.20
CA ALA A 141 18.06 -8.42 4.00
C ALA A 141 18.03 -9.25 2.71
N ARG A 142 19.07 -9.16 1.89
CA ARG A 142 19.18 -9.91 0.64
C ARG A 142 20.61 -10.37 0.42
N GLY A 143 20.76 -11.48 -0.29
CA GLY A 143 22.07 -12.09 -0.46
C GLY A 143 22.09 -13.29 -1.39
N ILE A 144 23.23 -13.97 -1.40
CA ILE A 144 23.50 -15.15 -2.20
C ILE A 144 24.10 -16.23 -1.31
N LEU A 145 23.52 -17.43 -1.39
CA LEU A 145 24.07 -18.66 -0.83
C LEU A 145 24.73 -19.46 -1.95
N ARG A 146 25.86 -20.09 -1.65
CA ARG A 146 26.62 -20.92 -2.59
C ARG A 146 26.73 -22.34 -2.07
N ARG A 147 26.39 -23.31 -2.92
CA ARG A 147 26.58 -24.75 -2.70
C ARG A 147 27.37 -25.35 -3.86
N GLY A 148 28.67 -25.60 -3.65
CA GLY A 148 29.56 -26.01 -4.74
C GLY A 148 29.59 -24.98 -5.88
N SER A 149 29.17 -25.39 -7.08
CA SER A 149 29.06 -24.53 -8.28
C SER A 149 27.70 -23.83 -8.43
N SER A 150 26.71 -24.20 -7.62
CA SER A 150 25.36 -23.63 -7.67
C SER A 150 25.21 -22.48 -6.70
N ARG A 151 24.40 -21.49 -7.07
CA ARG A 151 24.07 -20.35 -6.22
C ARG A 151 22.56 -20.18 -6.11
N VAL A 152 22.11 -19.70 -4.97
CA VAL A 152 20.70 -19.41 -4.68
C VAL A 152 20.62 -17.99 -4.14
N ALA A 153 19.78 -17.16 -4.75
CA ALA A 153 19.49 -15.84 -4.21
C ALA A 153 18.55 -15.99 -3.01
N PHE A 154 18.64 -15.11 -2.03
CA PHE A 154 17.64 -15.05 -0.95
C PHE A 154 17.25 -13.62 -0.61
N LEU A 155 16.02 -13.48 -0.11
CA LEU A 155 15.53 -12.27 0.54
C LEU A 155 14.86 -12.65 1.86
N ALA A 156 15.16 -11.93 2.93
CA ALA A 156 14.60 -12.13 4.26
C ALA A 156 13.97 -10.85 4.80
N VAL A 157 12.76 -10.98 5.34
CA VAL A 157 12.01 -9.87 5.94
C VAL A 157 12.26 -9.88 7.46
N PRO A 158 12.73 -8.77 8.06
CA PRO A 158 12.90 -8.67 9.51
C PRO A 158 11.59 -8.86 10.29
N THR A 159 11.70 -9.42 11.49
CA THR A 159 10.57 -9.47 12.43
C THR A 159 10.18 -8.06 12.88
N GLY A 160 8.86 -7.78 12.90
CA GLY A 160 8.32 -6.47 13.29
C GLY A 160 8.14 -5.48 12.14
N GLU A 161 8.43 -5.87 10.90
CA GLU A 161 7.98 -5.14 9.70
C GLU A 161 6.45 -5.16 9.58
N SER A 162 5.90 -4.14 8.92
CA SER A 162 4.45 -4.05 8.71
C SER A 162 3.94 -5.16 7.78
N SER A 163 2.65 -5.53 7.90
CA SER A 163 2.02 -6.48 6.97
C SER A 163 2.16 -6.03 5.52
N ALA A 164 2.04 -4.72 5.26
CA ALA A 164 2.24 -4.16 3.93
C ALA A 164 3.67 -4.39 3.41
N THR A 165 4.69 -4.24 4.26
CA THR A 165 6.09 -4.55 3.90
C THR A 165 6.23 -6.04 3.57
N VAL A 166 5.72 -6.93 4.42
CA VAL A 166 5.79 -8.39 4.21
C VAL A 166 5.11 -8.77 2.89
N ASP A 167 3.90 -8.28 2.65
CA ASP A 167 3.11 -8.58 1.45
C ASP A 167 3.82 -8.13 0.15
N CYS A 168 4.62 -7.06 0.23
CA CYS A 168 5.38 -6.50 -0.88
C CYS A 168 6.73 -7.20 -1.12
N SER A 169 7.18 -8.05 -0.21
CA SER A 169 8.51 -8.71 -0.24
C SER A 169 8.78 -9.47 -1.54
N LEU A 170 7.79 -10.18 -2.10
CA LEU A 170 7.94 -10.95 -3.33
C LEU A 170 8.34 -10.07 -4.53
N THR A 171 7.85 -8.83 -4.59
CA THR A 171 8.26 -7.89 -5.64
C THR A 171 9.77 -7.66 -5.59
N PHE A 172 10.28 -7.32 -4.40
CA PHE A 172 11.70 -7.03 -4.21
C PHE A 172 12.57 -8.29 -4.34
N ALA A 173 12.03 -9.46 -3.98
CA ALA A 173 12.75 -10.72 -4.08
C ALA A 173 12.96 -11.14 -5.55
N LEU A 174 11.97 -10.91 -6.42
CA LEU A 174 12.11 -11.14 -7.86
C LEU A 174 13.06 -10.13 -8.53
N LEU A 175 13.02 -8.86 -8.12
CA LEU A 175 14.00 -7.87 -8.59
C LEU A 175 15.41 -8.21 -8.14
N TRP A 176 15.57 -8.68 -6.90
CA TRP A 176 16.85 -9.19 -6.42
C TRP A 176 17.31 -10.40 -7.23
N LEU A 177 16.42 -11.33 -7.56
CA LEU A 177 16.75 -12.48 -8.40
C LEU A 177 17.27 -12.05 -9.79
N THR A 178 16.66 -11.04 -10.41
CA THR A 178 17.17 -10.44 -11.66
C THR A 178 18.58 -9.90 -11.46
N HIS A 179 18.79 -9.04 -10.46
CA HIS A 179 20.09 -8.43 -10.22
C HIS A 179 21.16 -9.49 -9.92
N ALA A 180 20.86 -10.49 -9.09
CA ALA A 180 21.77 -11.59 -8.77
C ALA A 180 22.16 -12.41 -10.01
N ARG A 181 21.25 -12.61 -10.96
CA ARG A 181 21.52 -13.29 -12.24
C ARG A 181 22.40 -12.47 -13.18
N TYR A 182 22.26 -11.15 -13.19
CA TYR A 182 23.13 -10.27 -13.98
C TYR A 182 24.53 -10.12 -13.38
N SER A 183 24.63 -9.98 -12.06
CA SER A 183 25.89 -9.70 -11.36
C SER A 183 26.72 -10.96 -11.08
N SER A 184 26.19 -12.16 -11.31
CA SER A 184 26.92 -13.41 -11.08
C SER A 184 27.91 -13.69 -12.22
N GLY A 185 29.14 -13.21 -12.07
CA GLY A 185 30.26 -13.41 -13.00
C GLY A 185 30.77 -14.87 -13.09
N GLY A 186 29.89 -15.83 -13.38
CA GLY A 186 30.28 -17.18 -13.83
C GLY A 186 29.54 -18.38 -13.23
N GLY A 187 28.63 -18.21 -12.25
CA GLY A 187 27.87 -19.35 -11.69
C GLY A 187 26.38 -19.11 -11.65
N MET A 188 25.62 -20.15 -12.01
CA MET A 188 24.18 -20.09 -12.22
C MET A 188 23.41 -19.87 -10.92
N ILE A 189 22.59 -18.82 -10.87
CA ILE A 189 21.59 -18.61 -9.82
C ILE A 189 20.38 -19.50 -10.14
N THR A 190 20.26 -20.61 -9.41
CA THR A 190 19.28 -21.67 -9.69
C THR A 190 17.89 -21.36 -9.15
N GLY A 191 17.77 -20.47 -8.16
CA GLY A 191 16.48 -20.12 -7.56
C GLY A 191 16.55 -19.00 -6.54
N LEU A 192 15.43 -18.81 -5.85
CA LEU A 192 15.18 -17.78 -4.84
C LEU A 192 14.64 -18.41 -3.55
N ARG A 193 15.22 -18.08 -2.39
CA ARG A 193 14.61 -18.36 -1.08
C ARG A 193 14.01 -17.09 -0.50
N LEU A 194 12.74 -17.13 -0.15
CA LEU A 194 12.05 -16.05 0.52
C LEU A 194 11.79 -16.44 1.98
N ILE A 195 12.37 -15.68 2.90
CA ILE A 195 12.28 -15.92 4.35
C ILE A 195 11.38 -14.84 4.95
N LEU A 196 10.25 -15.26 5.52
CA LEU A 196 9.23 -14.37 6.08
C LEU A 196 9.08 -14.61 7.58
N PRO A 197 8.64 -13.63 8.38
CA PRO A 197 8.22 -13.88 9.76
C PRO A 197 7.11 -14.93 9.81
N LYS A 198 7.15 -15.80 10.83
CA LYS A 198 6.14 -16.84 11.03
C LYS A 198 4.71 -16.30 10.97
N ASN A 199 3.81 -17.03 10.31
CA ASN A 199 2.39 -16.69 10.12
C ASN A 199 2.09 -15.39 9.36
N THR A 200 3.07 -14.81 8.65
CA THR A 200 2.86 -13.58 7.85
C THR A 200 2.86 -13.82 6.34
N GLY A 201 3.15 -15.04 5.90
CA GLY A 201 3.42 -15.35 4.50
C GLY A 201 2.21 -15.60 3.60
N ALA A 202 0.98 -15.54 4.10
CA ALA A 202 -0.20 -16.00 3.36
C ALA A 202 -0.44 -15.23 2.04
N THR A 203 -0.37 -13.89 2.06
CA THR A 203 -0.52 -13.06 0.84
C THR A 203 0.62 -13.31 -0.15
N VAL A 204 1.84 -13.48 0.35
CA VAL A 204 3.02 -13.74 -0.47
C VAL A 204 2.92 -15.12 -1.14
N ALA A 205 2.56 -16.15 -0.39
CA ALA A 205 2.34 -17.50 -0.90
C ALA A 205 1.21 -17.53 -1.92
N HIS A 206 0.13 -16.77 -1.69
CA HIS A 206 -0.95 -16.61 -2.66
C HIS A 206 -0.43 -16.01 -3.97
N ARG A 207 0.27 -14.88 -3.94
CA ARG A 207 0.84 -14.24 -5.14
C ARG A 207 1.88 -15.11 -5.83
N LEU A 208 2.63 -15.92 -5.08
CA LEU A 208 3.62 -16.84 -5.64
C LEU A 208 2.98 -17.87 -6.60
N ALA A 209 1.70 -18.22 -6.42
CA ALA A 209 0.99 -19.11 -7.34
C ALA A 209 0.79 -18.53 -8.76
N ALA A 210 1.02 -17.22 -8.95
CA ALA A 210 0.98 -16.58 -10.26
C ALA A 210 2.36 -16.44 -10.92
N VAL A 211 3.44 -16.82 -10.22
CA VAL A 211 4.80 -16.83 -10.79
C VAL A 211 4.94 -18.04 -11.72
N ASP A 212 5.70 -17.87 -12.81
CA ASP A 212 5.99 -18.94 -13.77
C ASP A 212 6.62 -20.15 -13.03
N PRO A 213 6.08 -21.37 -13.19
CA PRO A 213 6.58 -22.56 -12.51
C PRO A 213 8.07 -22.87 -12.74
N ARG A 214 8.69 -22.33 -13.79
CA ARG A 214 10.13 -22.46 -14.08
C ARG A 214 11.00 -21.62 -13.15
N VAL A 215 10.42 -20.65 -12.46
CA VAL A 215 11.13 -19.82 -11.47
C VAL A 215 11.12 -20.59 -10.14
N ALA A 216 12.23 -21.22 -9.81
CA ALA A 216 12.36 -21.94 -8.54
C ALA A 216 12.35 -20.97 -7.36
N VAL A 217 11.25 -20.95 -6.60
CA VAL A 217 11.09 -20.16 -5.37
C VAL A 217 10.76 -21.09 -4.20
N GLU A 218 11.54 -20.99 -3.13
CA GLU A 218 11.27 -21.66 -1.87
C GLU A 218 10.83 -20.65 -0.82
N LEU A 219 9.84 -21.02 -0.02
CA LEU A 219 9.31 -20.18 1.05
C LEU A 219 9.70 -20.77 2.41
N TYR A 220 10.20 -19.91 3.29
CA TYR A 220 10.56 -20.24 4.65
C TYR A 220 9.90 -19.27 5.62
N GLU A 221 9.47 -19.78 6.77
CA GLU A 221 9.06 -18.98 7.91
C GLU A 221 10.15 -18.98 8.98
N HIS A 222 10.48 -17.79 9.47
CA HIS A 222 11.39 -17.60 10.59
C HIS A 222 10.60 -17.50 11.90
N GLU A 223 10.83 -18.48 12.78
CA GLU A 223 10.36 -18.45 14.17
C GLU A 223 11.44 -17.76 15.03
N PRO A 224 11.25 -16.49 15.45
CA PRO A 224 12.28 -15.76 16.16
C PRO A 224 12.62 -16.34 17.53
N LEU A 225 11.68 -17.00 18.21
CA LEU A 225 11.92 -17.54 19.55
C LEU A 225 12.85 -18.76 19.53
N LEU A 226 12.65 -19.64 18.55
CA LEU A 226 13.49 -20.84 18.36
C LEU A 226 14.70 -20.56 17.47
N ASN A 227 14.70 -19.42 16.77
CA ASN A 227 15.65 -19.06 15.74
C ASN A 227 15.81 -20.18 14.70
N VAL A 228 14.69 -20.66 14.16
CA VAL A 228 14.66 -21.71 13.14
C VAL A 228 13.93 -21.26 11.88
N LEU A 229 14.31 -21.88 10.75
CA LEU A 229 13.64 -21.71 9.46
C LEU A 229 12.80 -22.95 9.16
N GLU A 230 11.49 -22.76 9.01
CA GLU A 230 10.57 -23.81 8.62
C GLU A 230 10.22 -23.64 7.14
N LYS A 231 10.47 -24.67 6.32
CA LYS A 231 10.08 -24.64 4.90
C LYS A 231 8.57 -24.78 4.79
N ILE A 232 7.92 -23.87 4.08
CA ILE A 232 6.48 -23.85 3.89
C ILE A 232 6.11 -24.24 2.46
N ASP A 233 5.06 -25.03 2.29
CA ASP A 233 4.43 -25.28 0.99
C ASP A 233 3.57 -24.06 0.59
N PRO A 234 3.95 -23.31 -0.46
CA PRO A 234 3.19 -22.14 -0.90
C PRO A 234 1.74 -22.46 -1.28
N ARG A 235 1.46 -23.67 -1.78
CA ARG A 235 0.10 -24.07 -2.20
C ARG A 235 -0.84 -24.15 -1.01
N ARG A 236 -0.33 -24.63 0.13
CA ARG A 236 -1.08 -24.70 1.39
C ARG A 236 -1.21 -23.33 2.04
N ALA A 237 -0.13 -22.55 2.09
CA ALA A 237 -0.10 -21.24 2.74
C ALA A 237 -0.87 -20.16 1.97
N GLY A 238 -0.92 -20.26 0.63
CA GLY A 238 -1.55 -19.28 -0.25
C GLY A 238 -3.06 -19.47 -0.48
N ASN A 239 -3.69 -20.45 0.19
CA ASN A 239 -5.13 -20.69 0.07
C ASN A 239 -5.93 -19.68 0.88
N LEU A 240 -6.00 -18.45 0.39
CA LEU A 240 -6.81 -17.39 0.98
C LEU A 240 -8.29 -17.66 0.73
N ASN A 241 -9.10 -17.58 1.79
CA ASN A 241 -10.54 -17.66 1.70
C ASN A 241 -11.09 -16.31 1.21
N THR A 242 -11.61 -16.29 -0.01
CA THR A 242 -12.30 -15.14 -0.57
C THR A 242 -13.72 -15.50 -0.96
N TRP A 243 -14.61 -14.53 -0.85
CA TRP A 243 -16.03 -14.68 -1.17
C TRP A 243 -16.44 -13.54 -2.08
N LEU A 244 -17.27 -13.83 -3.08
CA LEU A 244 -17.91 -12.78 -3.88
C LEU A 244 -19.10 -12.21 -3.10
N VAL A 245 -19.31 -10.90 -3.18
CA VAL A 245 -20.55 -10.29 -2.70
C VAL A 245 -21.66 -10.58 -3.72
N PRO A 246 -22.80 -11.20 -3.34
CA PRO A 246 -23.90 -11.41 -4.28
C PRO A 246 -24.44 -10.09 -4.85
N ILE A 247 -24.63 -10.01 -6.17
CA ILE A 247 -25.13 -8.78 -6.82
C ILE A 247 -26.47 -8.33 -6.25
N ARG A 248 -27.36 -9.28 -5.97
CA ARG A 248 -28.69 -9.02 -5.40
C ARG A 248 -28.65 -8.27 -4.06
N GLU A 249 -27.61 -8.47 -3.25
CA GLU A 249 -27.49 -7.78 -1.95
C GLU A 249 -27.16 -6.31 -2.17
N SER A 250 -26.20 -6.02 -3.04
CA SER A 250 -25.85 -4.67 -3.47
C SER A 250 -27.04 -3.95 -4.11
N GLU A 251 -27.78 -4.61 -5.00
CA GLU A 251 -28.97 -4.04 -5.64
C GLU A 251 -30.10 -3.75 -4.65
N THR A 252 -30.34 -4.66 -3.71
CA THR A 252 -31.36 -4.49 -2.67
C THR A 252 -31.01 -3.30 -1.78
N LEU A 253 -29.74 -3.18 -1.39
CA LEU A 253 -29.26 -2.07 -0.58
C LEU A 253 -29.40 -0.73 -1.32
N LEU A 254 -29.01 -0.68 -2.59
CA LEU A 254 -29.19 0.50 -3.44
C LEU A 254 -30.66 0.90 -3.58
N ARG A 255 -31.56 -0.08 -3.74
CA ARG A 255 -33.01 0.18 -3.84
C ARG A 255 -33.56 0.81 -2.56
N ARG A 256 -33.12 0.34 -1.39
CA ARG A 256 -33.51 0.90 -0.09
C ARG A 256 -32.98 2.32 0.13
N ALA A 257 -31.73 2.59 -0.26
CA ALA A 257 -31.09 3.89 -0.06
C ALA A 257 -31.58 4.97 -1.05
N ARG A 258 -32.01 4.58 -2.25
CA ARG A 258 -32.30 5.49 -3.37
C ARG A 258 -33.21 6.66 -3.01
N PRO A 259 -34.38 6.50 -2.34
CA PRO A 259 -35.28 7.62 -2.05
C PRO A 259 -34.63 8.72 -1.22
N ALA A 260 -33.76 8.36 -0.26
CA ALA A 260 -33.07 9.33 0.60
C ALA A 260 -31.92 10.05 -0.13
N LEU A 261 -31.34 9.40 -1.13
CA LEU A 261 -30.13 9.88 -1.83
C LEU A 261 -30.43 10.63 -3.12
N GLU A 262 -31.58 10.41 -3.74
CA GLU A 262 -31.97 11.01 -5.01
C GLU A 262 -31.86 12.54 -5.05
N PRO A 263 -32.28 13.30 -4.01
CA PRO A 263 -32.11 14.76 -4.01
C PRO A 263 -30.64 15.22 -4.04
N ILE A 264 -29.73 14.42 -3.48
CA ILE A 264 -28.29 14.73 -3.44
C ILE A 264 -27.67 14.40 -4.80
N ILE A 265 -28.03 13.24 -5.38
CA ILE A 265 -27.54 12.81 -6.69
C ILE A 265 -27.95 13.82 -7.76
N PHE A 266 -29.18 14.34 -7.71
CA PHE A 266 -29.68 15.31 -8.68
C PHE A 266 -28.86 16.61 -8.69
N ALA A 267 -28.24 17.00 -7.57
CA ALA A 267 -27.44 18.20 -7.48
C ALA A 267 -26.17 18.18 -8.36
N ALA A 268 -25.63 16.98 -8.64
CA ALA A 268 -24.48 16.80 -9.52
C ALA A 268 -24.45 15.39 -10.14
N SER A 269 -25.45 15.08 -10.97
CA SER A 269 -25.72 13.72 -11.49
C SER A 269 -24.58 13.11 -12.30
N LYS A 270 -23.73 13.93 -12.93
CA LYS A 270 -22.54 13.48 -13.67
C LYS A 270 -21.32 13.23 -12.78
N ALA A 271 -21.29 13.79 -11.57
CA ALA A 271 -20.13 13.72 -10.68
C ALA A 271 -20.34 12.76 -9.50
N ILE A 272 -21.60 12.55 -9.08
CA ILE A 272 -21.94 11.72 -7.93
C ILE A 272 -22.23 10.29 -8.36
N THR A 273 -21.58 9.34 -7.70
CA THR A 273 -21.81 7.91 -7.91
C THR A 273 -22.09 7.19 -6.59
N LEU A 274 -22.88 6.11 -6.66
CA LEU A 274 -23.22 5.26 -5.51
C LEU A 274 -22.32 4.03 -5.44
N HIS A 275 -21.92 3.65 -4.23
CA HIS A 275 -21.05 2.52 -3.94
C HIS A 275 -21.62 1.76 -2.74
N PRO A 276 -22.36 0.64 -2.95
CA PRO A 276 -22.95 -0.13 -1.87
C PRO A 276 -21.90 -0.98 -1.16
N ALA A 277 -21.89 -0.94 0.16
CA ALA A 277 -21.13 -1.83 1.03
C ALA A 277 -22.10 -2.80 1.70
N ALA A 278 -22.46 -3.88 0.99
CA ALA A 278 -23.48 -4.84 1.45
C ALA A 278 -23.19 -5.44 2.84
N GLN A 279 -21.92 -5.65 3.17
CA GLN A 279 -21.49 -6.19 4.47
C GLN A 279 -21.79 -5.28 5.65
N THR A 280 -21.68 -3.96 5.46
CA THR A 280 -21.93 -2.96 6.51
C THR A 280 -23.33 -2.37 6.43
N GLY A 281 -24.09 -2.66 5.37
CA GLY A 281 -25.41 -2.08 5.15
C GLY A 281 -25.37 -0.60 4.78
N GLU A 282 -24.24 -0.12 4.27
CA GLU A 282 -24.02 1.29 3.95
C GLU A 282 -24.04 1.54 2.43
N VAL A 283 -24.48 2.73 2.01
CA VAL A 283 -24.29 3.22 0.64
C VAL A 283 -23.48 4.50 0.66
N TRP A 284 -22.28 4.44 0.07
CA TRP A 284 -21.39 5.59 -0.02
C TRP A 284 -21.62 6.39 -1.30
N LEU A 285 -21.69 7.71 -1.17
CA LEU A 285 -21.72 8.63 -2.28
C LEU A 285 -20.31 9.17 -2.50
N ARG A 286 -19.86 9.07 -3.75
CA ARG A 286 -18.54 9.56 -4.15
C ARG A 286 -18.69 10.63 -5.22
N PHE A 287 -18.06 11.79 -4.99
CA PHE A 287 -17.96 12.87 -5.96
C PHE A 287 -16.66 12.69 -6.73
N ARG A 288 -16.75 12.24 -7.99
CA ARG A 288 -15.59 11.87 -8.83
C ARG A 288 -14.61 10.99 -8.05
N GLY A 289 -15.12 9.96 -7.40
CA GLY A 289 -14.32 9.02 -6.60
C GLY A 289 -14.03 9.42 -5.15
N LEU A 290 -14.21 10.69 -4.73
CA LEU A 290 -13.99 11.08 -3.33
C LEU A 290 -15.25 10.81 -2.49
N PRO A 291 -15.20 9.95 -1.46
CA PRO A 291 -16.33 9.77 -0.53
C PRO A 291 -16.65 11.07 0.18
N PHE A 292 -17.93 11.45 0.15
CA PHE A 292 -18.38 12.74 0.70
C PHE A 292 -19.70 12.62 1.48
N ALA A 293 -20.45 11.54 1.27
CA ALA A 293 -21.64 11.21 2.04
C ALA A 293 -21.82 9.70 2.13
N ARG A 294 -22.57 9.27 3.15
CA ARG A 294 -22.90 7.88 3.44
C ARG A 294 -24.33 7.79 3.88
N TRP A 295 -25.04 6.80 3.37
CA TRP A 295 -26.34 6.38 3.87
C TRP A 295 -26.19 5.13 4.71
N GLU A 296 -26.86 5.10 5.86
CA GLU A 296 -26.95 3.96 6.75
C GLU A 296 -28.30 4.00 7.45
N ASP A 297 -29.06 2.91 7.29
CA ASP A 297 -30.34 2.71 7.96
C ASP A 297 -31.29 3.92 7.90
N GLY A 298 -31.55 4.43 6.70
CA GLY A 298 -32.47 5.55 6.46
C GLY A 298 -31.87 6.94 6.72
N ARG A 299 -30.72 7.04 7.37
CA ARG A 299 -30.04 8.31 7.66
C ARG A 299 -28.93 8.59 6.66
N VAL A 300 -28.71 9.86 6.38
CA VAL A 300 -27.63 10.32 5.50
C VAL A 300 -26.69 11.17 6.31
N PHE A 301 -25.40 10.92 6.19
CA PHE A 301 -24.36 11.72 6.78
C PHE A 301 -23.39 12.22 5.69
N PHE A 302 -22.77 13.38 5.89
CA PHE A 302 -21.83 13.97 4.94
C PHE A 302 -20.60 14.58 5.61
N GLY A 303 -19.54 14.72 4.83
CA GLY A 303 -18.23 15.19 5.28
C GLY A 303 -17.10 14.46 4.55
N ILE A 304 -15.85 14.77 4.90
CA ILE A 304 -14.67 14.05 4.41
C ILE A 304 -14.19 13.11 5.50
N SER A 305 -13.63 11.96 5.10
CA SER A 305 -13.13 10.89 5.97
C SER A 305 -14.22 10.03 6.60
N ASP A 306 -14.99 10.56 7.56
CA ASP A 306 -15.90 9.75 8.38
C ASP A 306 -17.39 10.07 8.18
N CYS A 307 -17.70 11.12 7.41
CA CYS A 307 -19.07 11.59 7.19
C CYS A 307 -19.84 11.68 8.52
N ARG A 308 -19.35 12.43 9.51
CA ARG A 308 -20.02 12.52 10.83
C ARG A 308 -21.26 13.42 10.87
N LYS A 309 -21.47 14.31 9.91
CA LYS A 309 -22.55 15.31 9.98
C LYS A 309 -23.83 14.77 9.37
N GLU A 310 -24.84 14.54 10.20
CA GLU A 310 -26.16 14.09 9.74
C GLU A 310 -26.86 15.16 8.88
N LEU A 311 -27.52 14.70 7.82
CA LEU A 311 -28.34 15.51 6.92
C LEU A 311 -29.74 15.69 7.52
N THR A 312 -30.01 16.90 7.98
CA THR A 312 -31.29 17.37 8.51
C THR A 312 -31.70 18.64 7.75
N THR A 313 -32.91 19.13 8.01
CA THR A 313 -33.36 20.42 7.45
C THR A 313 -32.38 21.56 7.78
N ALA A 314 -31.81 21.57 8.99
CA ALA A 314 -30.86 22.57 9.44
C ALA A 314 -29.47 22.45 8.78
N SER A 315 -29.02 21.23 8.48
CA SER A 315 -27.70 21.00 7.87
C SER A 315 -27.70 21.01 6.34
N ARG A 316 -28.87 20.99 5.68
CA ARG A 316 -29.02 21.03 4.22
C ARG A 316 -28.27 22.19 3.54
N PRO A 317 -28.29 23.45 4.05
CA PRO A 317 -27.48 24.53 3.48
C PRO A 317 -25.97 24.26 3.52
N ALA A 318 -25.49 23.56 4.56
CA ALA A 318 -24.08 23.21 4.67
C ALA A 318 -23.67 22.14 3.65
N LEU A 319 -24.53 21.13 3.40
CA LEU A 319 -24.31 20.17 2.32
C LEU A 319 -24.24 20.86 0.96
N LYS A 320 -25.13 21.83 0.69
CA LYS A 320 -25.13 22.57 -0.57
C LYS A 320 -23.81 23.32 -0.79
N ARG A 321 -23.31 24.05 0.22
CA ARG A 321 -22.01 24.74 0.15
C ARG A 321 -20.85 23.75 -0.05
N PHE A 322 -20.91 22.60 0.63
CA PHE A 322 -19.89 21.57 0.50
C PHE A 322 -19.83 20.99 -0.92
N LEU A 323 -20.99 20.68 -1.53
CA LEU A 323 -21.06 20.24 -2.93
C LEU A 323 -20.57 21.32 -3.90
N GLN A 324 -20.87 22.60 -3.65
CA GLN A 324 -20.33 23.71 -4.45
C GLN A 324 -18.81 23.75 -4.42
N ASN A 325 -18.19 23.58 -3.24
CA ASN A 325 -16.74 23.53 -3.13
C ASN A 325 -16.13 22.32 -3.88
N LEU A 326 -16.80 21.16 -3.83
CA LEU A 326 -16.39 19.99 -4.62
C LEU A 326 -16.46 20.26 -6.12
N GLU A 327 -17.53 20.91 -6.60
CA GLU A 327 -17.69 21.24 -8.03
C GLU A 327 -16.65 22.23 -8.52
N VAL A 328 -16.25 23.19 -7.68
CA VAL A 328 -15.20 24.17 -8.05
C VAL A 328 -13.81 23.53 -8.06
N HIS A 329 -13.46 22.80 -7.01
CA HIS A 329 -12.07 22.38 -6.79
C HIS A 329 -11.75 20.97 -7.27
N ARG A 330 -12.73 20.05 -7.29
CA ARG A 330 -12.56 18.69 -7.81
C ARG A 330 -13.12 18.61 -9.24
N HIS A 331 -12.68 19.51 -10.09
CA HIS A 331 -13.13 19.61 -11.49
C HIS A 331 -12.00 19.27 -12.47
N PRO A 332 -12.29 18.63 -13.63
CA PRO A 332 -11.30 18.34 -14.68
C PRO A 332 -10.57 19.59 -15.21
N LEU A 333 -11.26 20.72 -15.17
CA LEU A 333 -10.77 22.03 -15.60
C LEU A 333 -10.42 22.94 -14.41
N ALA A 334 -10.24 22.39 -13.20
CA ALA A 334 -9.81 23.17 -12.05
C ALA A 334 -8.49 23.90 -12.36
N THR A 335 -8.45 25.20 -12.08
CA THR A 335 -7.24 26.03 -12.25
C THR A 335 -6.23 25.76 -11.13
N ASP A 336 -6.71 25.54 -9.90
CA ASP A 336 -5.89 25.14 -8.77
C ASP A 336 -5.80 23.60 -8.64
N VAL A 337 -4.83 23.02 -9.34
CA VAL A 337 -4.50 21.58 -9.25
C VAL A 337 -3.75 21.22 -7.95
N ARG A 338 -3.42 22.20 -7.10
CA ARG A 338 -2.79 22.00 -5.81
C ARG A 338 -3.80 21.85 -4.67
N HIS A 339 -5.05 22.23 -4.92
CA HIS A 339 -6.14 22.13 -3.96
C HIS A 339 -6.29 20.69 -3.40
N PRO A 340 -6.48 20.51 -2.09
CA PRO A 340 -6.62 19.18 -1.47
C PRO A 340 -7.69 18.30 -2.13
N TYR A 341 -8.85 18.86 -2.47
CA TYR A 341 -9.93 18.11 -3.14
C TYR A 341 -9.56 17.64 -4.55
N TYR A 342 -8.68 18.34 -5.26
CA TYR A 342 -8.23 17.90 -6.58
C TYR A 342 -7.28 16.70 -6.49
N ARG A 343 -6.40 16.72 -5.47
CA ARG A 343 -5.35 15.73 -5.26
C ARG A 343 -5.81 14.47 -4.53
N ALA A 344 -6.85 14.57 -3.71
CA ALA A 344 -7.33 13.45 -2.90
C ALA A 344 -7.80 12.27 -3.75
N GLN A 345 -7.40 11.05 -3.36
CA GLN A 345 -7.84 9.78 -3.95
C GLN A 345 -7.88 9.80 -5.50
N PRO A 346 -6.74 10.01 -6.16
CA PRO A 346 -6.70 10.13 -7.61
C PRO A 346 -7.06 8.82 -8.32
N GLU A 347 -6.69 7.67 -7.77
CA GLU A 347 -7.08 6.34 -8.26
C GLU A 347 -8.59 6.18 -8.28
N ARG A 348 -9.29 6.60 -7.22
CA ARG A 348 -10.76 6.52 -7.17
C ARG A 348 -11.44 7.45 -8.17
N TRP A 349 -10.82 8.58 -8.51
CA TRP A 349 -11.31 9.41 -9.62
C TRP A 349 -11.17 8.63 -10.93
N MET A 350 -9.98 8.09 -11.20
CA MET A 350 -9.72 7.30 -12.41
C MET A 350 -10.66 6.10 -12.52
N GLU A 351 -10.86 5.35 -11.44
CA GLU A 351 -11.83 4.25 -11.34
C GLU A 351 -13.23 4.69 -11.74
N GLY A 352 -13.70 5.84 -11.22
CA GLY A 352 -15.00 6.39 -11.58
C GLY A 352 -15.12 6.70 -13.07
N MET A 353 -14.06 7.24 -13.69
CA MET A 353 -14.03 7.52 -15.13
C MET A 353 -13.98 6.25 -15.98
N VAL A 354 -13.21 5.24 -15.56
CA VAL A 354 -13.14 3.96 -16.27
C VAL A 354 -14.46 3.20 -16.15
N ARG A 355 -15.13 3.29 -15.01
CA ARG A 355 -16.44 2.66 -14.80
C ARG A 355 -17.54 3.32 -15.61
N GLU A 356 -17.47 4.62 -15.85
CA GLU A 356 -18.44 5.35 -16.70
C GLU A 356 -18.40 4.85 -18.15
N ASP A 357 -17.20 4.59 -18.69
CA ASP A 357 -17.03 3.98 -20.00
C ASP A 357 -15.73 3.17 -20.07
N VAL A 358 -15.84 1.87 -19.79
CA VAL A 358 -14.71 0.94 -19.79
C VAL A 358 -14.14 0.74 -21.20
N THR A 359 -14.92 1.02 -22.24
CA THR A 359 -14.48 0.87 -23.64
C THR A 359 -13.39 1.87 -24.02
N ARG A 360 -13.24 2.94 -23.22
CA ARG A 360 -12.11 3.89 -23.33
C ARG A 360 -10.77 3.24 -22.99
N VAL A 361 -10.75 2.21 -22.14
CA VAL A 361 -9.54 1.42 -21.84
C VAL A 361 -9.27 0.47 -22.99
N ASP A 362 -10.29 -0.31 -23.38
CA ASP A 362 -10.24 -1.23 -24.50
C ASP A 362 -11.63 -1.42 -25.11
N ALA A 363 -11.74 -1.19 -26.41
CA ALA A 363 -12.99 -1.27 -27.14
C ALA A 363 -13.59 -2.68 -27.14
N THR A 364 -12.86 -3.74 -26.79
CA THR A 364 -13.39 -5.11 -26.68
C THR A 364 -14.18 -5.37 -25.40
N LEU A 365 -14.06 -4.49 -24.40
CA LEU A 365 -14.76 -4.61 -23.12
C LEU A 365 -16.25 -4.25 -23.24
N ASP A 366 -17.08 -4.84 -22.38
CA ASP A 366 -18.53 -4.61 -22.34
C ASP A 366 -18.91 -3.58 -21.28
N ALA A 367 -19.35 -2.40 -21.72
CA ALA A 367 -19.76 -1.29 -20.86
C ALA A 367 -20.96 -1.60 -19.96
N ARG A 368 -21.74 -2.65 -20.25
CA ARG A 368 -22.89 -3.06 -19.41
C ARG A 368 -22.44 -3.65 -18.08
N PHE A 369 -21.21 -4.17 -18.00
CA PHE A 369 -20.76 -4.97 -16.87
C PHE A 369 -19.42 -4.49 -16.32
N VAL A 370 -19.49 -3.58 -15.37
CA VAL A 370 -18.32 -3.08 -14.64
C VAL A 370 -18.61 -3.07 -13.15
N TYR A 371 -17.94 -3.95 -12.42
CA TYR A 371 -18.16 -4.17 -11.00
C TYR A 371 -16.97 -3.70 -10.17
N THR A 372 -17.27 -3.01 -9.06
CA THR A 372 -16.31 -2.58 -8.03
C THR A 372 -16.59 -3.36 -6.74
N GLN A 373 -15.60 -3.50 -5.85
CA GLN A 373 -15.81 -4.09 -4.51
C GLN A 373 -16.40 -5.51 -4.55
N VAL A 374 -15.93 -6.33 -5.49
CA VAL A 374 -16.46 -7.67 -5.78
C VAL A 374 -16.21 -8.66 -4.64
N PHE A 375 -15.08 -8.53 -3.95
CA PHE A 375 -14.71 -9.41 -2.84
C PHE A 375 -15.29 -8.93 -1.52
N ALA A 376 -15.71 -9.89 -0.69
CA ALA A 376 -16.08 -9.62 0.68
C ALA A 376 -14.86 -9.38 1.57
N ASN A 377 -14.98 -8.48 2.55
CA ASN A 377 -13.97 -8.29 3.58
C ASN A 377 -13.91 -9.53 4.47
N ALA A 378 -13.05 -10.49 4.13
CA ALA A 378 -12.57 -11.48 5.08
C ALA A 378 -11.38 -10.85 5.81
N GLY A 379 -11.48 -10.72 7.14
CA GLY A 379 -10.62 -9.91 7.99
C GLY A 379 -9.12 -9.97 7.67
N GLY A 380 -8.52 -8.79 7.52
CA GLY A 380 -7.13 -8.56 7.10
C GLY A 380 -7.10 -7.62 5.90
N GLU A 381 -6.10 -6.74 5.81
CA GLU A 381 -5.94 -5.67 4.81
C GLU A 381 -5.73 -6.18 3.37
N HIS A 382 -6.65 -6.98 2.84
CA HIS A 382 -6.65 -7.38 1.45
C HIS A 382 -7.20 -6.21 0.63
N GLY A 383 -6.30 -5.47 -0.02
CA GLY A 383 -6.67 -4.39 -0.93
C GLY A 383 -7.78 -4.86 -1.87
N PHE A 384 -8.75 -3.99 -2.16
CA PHE A 384 -9.86 -4.32 -3.05
C PHE A 384 -9.39 -4.37 -4.51
N LEU A 385 -9.90 -5.33 -5.29
CA LEU A 385 -9.81 -5.25 -6.74
C LEU A 385 -10.51 -3.97 -7.19
N ASP A 386 -9.86 -3.17 -8.03
CA ASP A 386 -10.44 -1.93 -8.54
C ASP A 386 -11.67 -2.24 -9.39
N LEU A 387 -11.51 -2.98 -10.50
CA LEU A 387 -12.63 -3.35 -11.37
C LEU A 387 -12.58 -4.80 -11.86
N LEU A 388 -13.75 -5.43 -11.89
CA LEU A 388 -14.02 -6.68 -12.61
C LEU A 388 -14.99 -6.40 -13.75
N THR A 389 -14.65 -6.86 -14.95
CA THR A 389 -15.45 -6.66 -16.16
C THR A 389 -15.35 -7.89 -17.07
N VAL A 390 -15.91 -7.80 -18.27
CA VAL A 390 -15.93 -8.85 -19.28
C VAL A 390 -15.72 -8.25 -20.67
N THR A 391 -15.11 -9.01 -21.55
CA THR A 391 -15.09 -8.72 -22.99
C THR A 391 -16.45 -9.02 -23.62
N ARG A 392 -16.73 -8.43 -24.79
CA ARG A 392 -17.96 -8.73 -25.55
C ARG A 392 -18.06 -10.20 -25.99
N SER A 393 -16.96 -10.93 -26.02
CA SER A 393 -16.94 -12.37 -26.30
C SER A 393 -17.16 -13.24 -25.05
N GLY A 394 -17.28 -12.65 -23.86
CA GLY A 394 -17.56 -13.38 -22.62
C GLY A 394 -16.33 -13.77 -21.80
N ARG A 395 -15.12 -13.38 -22.19
CA ARG A 395 -13.90 -13.59 -21.37
C ARG A 395 -13.83 -12.55 -20.25
N LEU A 396 -13.66 -12.99 -19.01
CA LEU A 396 -13.48 -12.09 -17.86
C LEU A 396 -12.20 -11.25 -17.98
N ALA A 397 -12.24 -10.06 -17.41
CA ALA A 397 -11.08 -9.19 -17.31
C ALA A 397 -11.06 -8.46 -15.95
N ILE A 398 -9.88 -8.35 -15.34
CA ILE A 398 -9.65 -7.46 -14.21
C ILE A 398 -8.94 -6.21 -14.69
N ILE A 399 -9.21 -5.07 -14.03
CA ILE A 399 -8.50 -3.82 -14.26
C ILE A 399 -7.95 -3.35 -12.93
N GLU A 400 -6.64 -3.15 -12.86
CA GLU A 400 -5.94 -2.55 -11.71
C GLU A 400 -5.39 -1.18 -12.12
N LEU A 401 -5.70 -0.15 -11.35
CA LEU A 401 -5.47 1.25 -11.68
C LEU A 401 -4.44 1.88 -10.76
N LYS A 402 -3.50 2.68 -11.30
CA LYS A 402 -2.62 3.54 -10.48
C LYS A 402 -2.52 4.93 -11.09
N ALA A 403 -2.72 5.98 -10.30
CA ALA A 403 -2.58 7.35 -10.77
C ALA A 403 -1.15 7.89 -10.62
N SER A 404 -0.33 7.23 -9.81
CA SER A 404 1.10 7.49 -9.63
C SER A 404 1.92 6.22 -9.86
N GLU A 405 3.23 6.39 -9.91
CA GLU A 405 4.17 5.28 -10.00
C GLU A 405 4.01 4.31 -8.83
N HIS A 406 3.98 3.01 -9.15
CA HIS A 406 3.73 1.96 -8.17
C HIS A 406 4.39 0.63 -8.57
N ILE A 407 5.50 0.31 -7.91
CA ILE A 407 6.33 -0.86 -8.23
C ILE A 407 5.61 -2.21 -8.04
N HIS A 408 4.67 -2.29 -7.09
CA HIS A 408 3.97 -3.54 -6.77
C HIS A 408 2.80 -3.86 -7.70
N LEU A 409 2.49 -2.99 -8.66
CA LEU A 409 1.30 -3.07 -9.51
C LEU A 409 1.14 -4.46 -10.18
N PRO A 410 2.17 -5.07 -10.81
CA PRO A 410 2.01 -6.39 -11.44
C PRO A 410 1.64 -7.50 -10.45
N LEU A 411 2.31 -7.55 -9.30
CA LEU A 411 2.10 -8.60 -8.28
C LEU A 411 0.77 -8.42 -7.53
N GLN A 412 0.33 -7.17 -7.38
CA GLN A 412 -0.99 -6.87 -6.83
C GLN A 412 -2.09 -7.40 -7.77
N ALA A 413 -2.00 -7.06 -9.07
CA ALA A 413 -2.92 -7.54 -10.09
C ALA A 413 -2.92 -9.08 -10.21
N ALA A 414 -1.74 -9.71 -10.14
CA ALA A 414 -1.63 -11.16 -10.16
C ALA A 414 -2.35 -11.84 -8.98
N GLY A 415 -2.31 -11.23 -7.79
CA GLY A 415 -3.10 -11.70 -6.65
C GLY A 415 -4.62 -11.61 -6.90
N TYR A 416 -5.11 -10.54 -7.52
CA TYR A 416 -6.53 -10.46 -7.88
C TYR A 416 -6.91 -11.49 -8.94
N TRP A 417 -6.06 -11.65 -9.95
CA TRP A 417 -6.26 -12.59 -11.05
C TRP A 417 -6.45 -14.02 -10.54
N LEU A 418 -5.61 -14.47 -9.59
CA LEU A 418 -5.75 -15.79 -8.97
C LEU A 418 -7.10 -15.98 -8.29
N ARG A 419 -7.58 -14.96 -7.56
CA ARG A 419 -8.88 -15.02 -6.89
C ARG A 419 -10.03 -15.09 -7.88
N VAL A 420 -10.02 -14.21 -8.88
CA VAL A 420 -11.08 -14.20 -9.92
C VAL A 420 -11.08 -15.51 -10.71
N ARG A 421 -9.90 -16.04 -11.06
CA ARG A 421 -9.77 -17.34 -11.73
C ARG A 421 -10.37 -18.47 -10.91
N LYS A 422 -10.04 -18.57 -9.61
CA LYS A 422 -10.62 -19.56 -8.70
C LYS A 422 -12.15 -19.47 -8.63
N HIS A 423 -12.70 -18.25 -8.55
CA HIS A 423 -14.14 -18.05 -8.54
C HIS A 423 -14.82 -18.37 -9.88
N LEU A 424 -14.14 -18.15 -11.01
CA LEU A 424 -14.62 -18.58 -12.32
C LEU A 424 -14.68 -20.11 -12.41
N GLU A 425 -13.59 -20.79 -12.04
CA GLU A 425 -13.47 -22.26 -12.05
C GLU A 425 -14.52 -22.93 -11.14
N ASN A 426 -14.82 -22.33 -9.99
CA ASN A 426 -15.84 -22.83 -9.06
C ASN A 426 -17.29 -22.53 -9.51
N GLY A 427 -17.50 -21.78 -10.59
CA GLY A 427 -18.81 -21.32 -11.02
C GLY A 427 -19.43 -20.23 -10.13
N ASP A 428 -18.65 -19.62 -9.24
CA ASP A 428 -19.12 -18.61 -8.28
C ASP A 428 -19.62 -17.35 -8.99
N VAL A 429 -18.95 -16.92 -10.06
CA VAL A 429 -19.30 -15.70 -10.79
C VAL A 429 -20.76 -15.74 -11.25
N ALA A 430 -21.16 -16.81 -11.92
CA ALA A 430 -22.54 -17.00 -12.37
C ALA A 430 -23.51 -17.21 -11.19
N ARG A 431 -23.12 -18.05 -10.21
CA ARG A 431 -23.94 -18.36 -9.02
C ARG A 431 -24.31 -17.12 -8.21
N TYR A 432 -23.40 -16.14 -8.14
CA TYR A 432 -23.59 -14.89 -7.39
C TYR A 432 -24.25 -13.77 -8.22
N GLY A 433 -24.63 -14.06 -9.47
CA GLY A 433 -25.42 -13.18 -10.34
C GLY A 433 -24.62 -12.17 -11.15
N TYR A 434 -23.30 -12.33 -11.26
CA TYR A 434 -22.47 -11.46 -12.09
C TYR A 434 -22.65 -11.78 -13.58
N PHE A 435 -22.58 -10.75 -14.43
CA PHE A 435 -22.61 -10.87 -15.91
C PHE A 435 -23.85 -11.57 -16.47
N SER A 436 -25.01 -11.38 -15.83
CA SER A 436 -26.28 -11.97 -16.26
C SER A 436 -26.59 -11.65 -17.73
N GLY A 437 -26.93 -12.69 -18.50
CA GLY A 437 -27.25 -12.57 -19.93
C GLY A 437 -26.06 -12.67 -20.88
N ILE A 438 -24.86 -12.99 -20.39
CA ILE A 438 -23.69 -13.36 -21.21
C ILE A 438 -23.24 -14.78 -20.85
N GLU A 439 -22.87 -15.57 -21.85
CA GLU A 439 -22.15 -16.83 -21.65
C GLU A 439 -20.67 -16.54 -21.33
N LEU A 440 -20.24 -16.86 -20.12
CA LEU A 440 -18.85 -16.64 -19.69
C LEU A 440 -17.92 -17.74 -20.22
N GLN A 441 -16.82 -17.33 -20.83
CA GLN A 441 -15.77 -18.25 -21.26
C GLN A 441 -15.03 -18.80 -20.05
N GLN A 442 -14.76 -20.11 -20.06
CA GLN A 442 -13.92 -20.80 -19.08
C GLN A 442 -12.43 -20.65 -19.42
N LEU A 443 -11.99 -19.41 -19.65
CA LEU A 443 -10.60 -19.06 -19.90
C LEU A 443 -10.06 -18.20 -18.75
N PRO A 444 -8.74 -18.24 -18.46
CA PRO A 444 -8.14 -17.35 -17.50
C PRO A 444 -8.48 -15.88 -17.79
N PRO A 445 -8.82 -15.07 -16.76
CA PRO A 445 -9.16 -13.66 -16.96
C PRO A 445 -8.01 -12.87 -17.59
N LEU A 446 -8.33 -11.87 -18.43
CA LEU A 446 -7.37 -10.87 -18.88
C LEU A 446 -7.00 -9.94 -17.72
N VAL A 447 -5.78 -9.40 -17.73
CA VAL A 447 -5.30 -8.45 -16.71
C VAL A 447 -4.95 -7.12 -17.37
N TYR A 448 -5.72 -6.08 -17.10
CA TYR A 448 -5.41 -4.72 -17.55
C TYR A 448 -4.70 -3.95 -16.45
N LEU A 449 -3.46 -3.54 -16.69
CA LEU A 449 -2.74 -2.59 -15.85
C LEU A 449 -2.91 -1.20 -16.45
N VAL A 450 -3.61 -0.30 -15.77
CA VAL A 450 -3.89 1.04 -16.29
C VAL A 450 -3.24 2.09 -15.41
N ALA A 451 -2.42 2.91 -16.02
CA ALA A 451 -1.79 4.05 -15.37
C ALA A 451 -1.52 5.15 -16.40
N PRO A 452 -1.23 6.40 -15.99
CA PRO A 452 -0.64 7.36 -16.91
C PRO A 452 0.66 6.79 -17.49
N ALA A 453 0.86 6.93 -18.80
CA ALA A 453 1.91 6.21 -19.52
C ALA A 453 3.33 6.49 -18.96
N LEU A 454 3.57 7.71 -18.47
CA LEU A 454 4.85 8.11 -17.88
C LEU A 454 4.97 7.77 -16.39
N ARG A 455 4.00 7.05 -15.83
CA ARG A 455 3.92 6.66 -14.42
C ARG A 455 3.97 5.15 -14.23
N PHE A 456 4.20 4.36 -15.27
CA PHE A 456 4.57 2.96 -15.06
C PHE A 456 5.98 2.91 -14.45
N HIS A 457 6.13 2.14 -13.38
CA HIS A 457 7.44 1.95 -12.77
C HIS A 457 8.38 1.22 -13.75
N PRO A 458 9.65 1.61 -13.91
CA PRO A 458 10.58 0.99 -14.87
C PRO A 458 10.70 -0.54 -14.73
N SER A 459 10.65 -1.04 -13.50
CA SER A 459 10.72 -2.49 -13.22
C SER A 459 9.46 -3.29 -13.57
N THR A 460 8.41 -2.65 -14.10
CA THR A 460 7.17 -3.34 -14.49
C THR A 460 7.44 -4.46 -15.49
N ASP A 461 8.21 -4.17 -16.55
CA ASP A 461 8.56 -5.16 -17.58
C ASP A 461 9.35 -6.33 -17.00
N GLU A 462 10.27 -6.05 -16.07
CA GLU A 462 11.09 -7.07 -15.45
C GLU A 462 10.25 -8.01 -14.56
N LEU A 463 9.31 -7.45 -13.80
CA LEU A 463 8.40 -8.24 -12.96
C LEU A 463 7.46 -9.12 -13.81
N LEU A 464 6.96 -8.61 -14.93
CA LEU A 464 6.06 -9.36 -15.82
C LEU A 464 6.74 -10.62 -16.39
N LYS A 465 8.05 -10.62 -16.62
CA LYS A 465 8.81 -11.80 -17.09
C LYS A 465 8.79 -12.98 -16.12
N TYR A 466 8.52 -12.73 -14.84
CA TYR A 466 8.43 -13.78 -13.82
C TYR A 466 7.02 -14.35 -13.66
N LEU A 467 5.99 -13.74 -14.24
CA LEU A 467 4.61 -14.20 -14.11
C LEU A 467 4.31 -15.34 -15.08
N SER A 468 3.34 -16.18 -14.71
CA SER A 468 2.85 -17.27 -15.55
C SER A 468 2.40 -16.76 -16.92
N PRO A 469 2.71 -17.46 -18.02
CA PRO A 469 2.24 -17.10 -19.36
C PRO A 469 0.72 -17.20 -19.52
N GLU A 470 0.00 -17.89 -18.63
CA GLU A 470 -1.47 -17.90 -18.58
C GLU A 470 -2.04 -16.54 -18.15
N LEU A 471 -1.22 -15.71 -17.49
CA LEU A 471 -1.59 -14.39 -17.02
C LEU A 471 -1.35 -13.39 -18.16
N GLU A 472 -2.32 -13.30 -19.08
CA GLU A 472 -2.30 -12.37 -20.20
C GLU A 472 -2.49 -10.92 -19.70
N VAL A 473 -1.39 -10.17 -19.65
CA VAL A 473 -1.37 -8.76 -19.23
C VAL A 473 -1.44 -7.84 -20.43
N VAL A 474 -2.31 -6.83 -20.34
CA VAL A 474 -2.36 -5.68 -21.24
C VAL A 474 -2.04 -4.42 -20.43
N ARG A 475 -0.94 -3.74 -20.76
CA ARG A 475 -0.61 -2.42 -20.19
C ARG A 475 -1.30 -1.33 -20.98
N VAL A 476 -2.08 -0.50 -20.31
CA VAL A 476 -2.78 0.64 -20.92
C VAL A 476 -2.24 1.93 -20.33
N GLY A 477 -1.44 2.64 -21.12
CA GLY A 477 -0.94 3.97 -20.79
C GLY A 477 -1.94 5.05 -21.15
N LEU A 478 -2.40 5.80 -20.16
CA LEU A 478 -3.25 6.99 -20.32
C LEU A 478 -2.41 8.25 -20.51
N ALA A 479 -2.98 9.27 -21.15
CA ALA A 479 -2.40 10.61 -21.14
C ALA A 479 -2.32 11.18 -19.71
N GLU A 480 -1.28 11.96 -19.38
CA GLU A 480 -1.13 12.60 -18.05
C GLU A 480 -2.34 13.48 -17.65
N SER A 481 -3.05 14.02 -18.65
CA SER A 481 -4.27 14.81 -18.46
C SER A 481 -5.55 13.97 -18.29
N TRP A 482 -5.43 12.70 -17.88
CA TRP A 482 -6.54 11.73 -17.80
C TRP A 482 -7.78 12.23 -17.06
N ARG A 483 -7.66 13.14 -16.09
CA ARG A 483 -8.81 13.77 -15.39
C ARG A 483 -9.73 14.55 -16.34
N ARG A 484 -9.21 15.04 -17.47
CA ARG A 484 -9.96 15.72 -18.55
C ARG A 484 -10.63 14.78 -19.52
N GLY A 485 -10.31 13.49 -19.46
CA GLY A 485 -10.84 12.46 -20.32
C GLY A 485 -9.85 11.31 -20.46
N LEU A 486 -10.36 10.08 -20.44
CA LEU A 486 -9.53 8.89 -20.65
C LEU A 486 -9.11 8.82 -22.11
N ARG A 487 -7.83 9.07 -22.38
CA ARG A 487 -7.20 8.89 -23.69
C ARG A 487 -6.05 7.92 -23.54
N VAL A 488 -6.17 6.78 -24.18
CA VAL A 488 -5.09 5.79 -24.29
C VAL A 488 -4.05 6.31 -25.29
N VAL A 489 -2.79 6.34 -24.87
CA VAL A 489 -1.64 6.74 -25.69
C VAL A 489 -0.66 5.58 -25.90
N MET A 490 -0.82 4.50 -25.13
CA MET A 490 -0.01 3.28 -25.22
C MET A 490 -0.89 2.08 -24.87
N ARG A 491 -0.78 1.00 -25.66
CA ARG A 491 -1.31 -0.32 -25.32
C ARG A 491 -0.26 -1.37 -25.71
N GLN A 492 0.15 -2.21 -24.76
CA GLN A 492 1.21 -3.20 -24.93
C GLN A 492 0.88 -4.50 -24.23
#